data_AF-T0ZHZ3-F1
#
_entry.id   AF-T0ZHZ3-F1
#
_cell.length_a   1.000
_cell.length_b   1.000
_cell.length_c   1.000
_cell.angle_alpha   90.00
_cell.angle_beta   90.00
_cell.angle_gamma   90.00
#
_symmetry.space_group_name_H-M   'P 1'
#
loop_
_entity.id
_entity.type
_entity.pdbx_description
1 polymer ?
#
loop_
_entity_poly.entity_id
_entity_poly.type
_entity_poly.pdbx_seq_one_letter_code
_entity_poly.pdbx_strand_id
1 'polypeptide(L)'
;MRSARLAHRYGARVLAVNLGRLGFLLNVPSSDVLHDIDHALGPTHEVERLALQITMPDGTSEFALNEVVVERARQGHMVRVKSFVDDDEYLTYAADAVMVSTPTGSTGYNFSAGGPVVDTALPVMILTPVAPHFTIDRSIVVGGDRSIRLVADGKPAVVLADGQVIGRLDADQWVLVRQSPDPVRVVATRSFEVGFRLRESLREGHA
;
A
#
# COMPACT_ATOMS: atom_id res chain seq x y z
N MET A 1 -4.10 10.25 -2.08
CA MET A 1 -4.32 9.06 -2.94
C MET A 1 -5.06 9.36 -4.24
N ARG A 2 -6.23 10.03 -4.25
CA ARG A 2 -6.96 10.36 -5.50
C ARG A 2 -6.10 11.06 -6.57
N SER A 3 -5.35 12.09 -6.20
CA SER A 3 -4.47 12.81 -7.14
C SER A 3 -3.32 11.94 -7.66
N ALA A 4 -2.76 11.05 -6.83
CA ALA A 4 -1.70 10.14 -7.24
C ALA A 4 -2.20 9.09 -8.25
N ARG A 5 -3.41 8.56 -8.07
CA ARG A 5 -4.06 7.66 -9.04
C ARG A 5 -4.29 8.35 -10.38
N LEU A 6 -4.78 9.59 -10.36
CA LEU A 6 -4.97 10.38 -11.58
C LEU A 6 -3.65 10.68 -12.28
N ALA A 7 -2.63 11.10 -11.52
CA ALA A 7 -1.30 11.38 -12.05
C ALA A 7 -0.68 10.13 -12.67
N HIS A 8 -0.74 8.99 -11.97
CA HIS A 8 -0.25 7.70 -12.47
C HIS A 8 -0.88 7.33 -13.81
N ARG A 9 -2.21 7.46 -13.95
CA ARG A 9 -2.93 7.20 -15.22
C ARG A 9 -2.40 8.02 -16.40
N TYR A 10 -1.90 9.24 -16.16
CA TYR A 10 -1.38 10.13 -17.19
C TYR A 10 0.15 10.21 -17.22
N GLY A 11 0.85 9.39 -16.43
CA GLY A 11 2.30 9.50 -16.27
C GLY A 11 2.76 10.86 -15.71
N ALA A 12 1.90 11.58 -14.99
CA ALA A 12 2.28 12.84 -14.39
C ALA A 12 3.11 12.62 -13.12
N ARG A 13 3.99 13.58 -12.83
CA ARG A 13 4.73 13.63 -11.57
C ARG A 13 3.79 14.08 -10.44
N VAL A 14 3.95 13.48 -9.26
CA VAL A 14 3.19 13.84 -8.06
C VAL A 14 4.06 14.65 -7.12
N LEU A 15 3.66 15.89 -6.84
CA LEU A 15 4.17 16.66 -5.71
C LEU A 15 3.14 16.59 -4.58
N ALA A 16 3.51 15.99 -3.46
CA ALA A 16 2.67 16.00 -2.28
C ALA A 16 2.98 17.24 -1.44
N VAL A 17 1.93 18.00 -1.13
CA VAL A 17 2.00 19.19 -0.29
C VAL A 17 1.21 18.92 0.97
N ASN A 18 1.83 19.12 2.12
CA ASN A 18 1.14 18.97 3.39
C ASN A 18 0.40 20.28 3.74
N LEU A 19 -0.94 20.21 3.78
CA LEU A 19 -1.81 21.32 4.17
C LEU A 19 -2.31 21.22 5.64
N GLY A 20 -1.74 20.31 6.45
CA GLY A 20 -2.19 20.08 7.83
C GLY A 20 -1.36 19.03 8.57
N ARG A 21 -2.02 18.00 9.13
CA ARG A 21 -1.36 16.92 9.89
C ARG A 21 -0.33 16.19 9.03
N LEU A 22 0.82 15.87 9.62
CA LEU A 22 1.89 15.13 8.98
C LEU A 22 1.39 13.78 8.42
N GLY A 23 1.36 13.65 7.10
CA GLY A 23 1.30 12.36 6.43
C GLY A 23 2.71 11.83 6.18
N PHE A 24 2.84 10.51 6.03
CA PHE A 24 4.12 9.88 5.70
C PHE A 24 4.56 10.10 4.24
N LEU A 25 3.59 10.33 3.35
CA LEU A 25 3.84 10.62 1.94
C LEU A 25 4.20 12.10 1.74
N LEU A 26 5.52 12.34 1.71
CA LEU A 26 6.24 13.53 1.21
C LEU A 26 5.67 14.89 1.63
N ASN A 27 6.35 15.53 2.58
CA ASN A 27 5.98 16.85 3.06
C ASN A 27 6.90 17.92 2.51
N VAL A 28 6.40 18.66 1.51
CA VAL A 28 6.67 20.10 1.46
C VAL A 28 5.77 20.75 2.50
N PRO A 29 6.32 21.42 3.54
CA PRO A 29 5.52 22.25 4.43
C PRO A 29 4.76 23.29 3.60
N SER A 30 3.50 23.58 3.93
CA SER A 30 2.69 24.55 3.18
C SER A 30 3.36 25.93 3.04
N SER A 31 4.21 26.32 4.00
CA SER A 31 5.02 27.55 3.98
C SER A 31 6.07 27.59 2.87
N ASP A 32 6.53 26.42 2.41
CA ASP A 32 7.69 26.30 1.52
C ASP A 32 7.27 25.92 0.09
N VAL A 33 5.98 25.68 -0.15
CA VAL A 33 5.43 25.23 -1.44
C VAL A 33 5.81 26.15 -2.60
N LEU A 34 5.73 27.46 -2.40
CA LEU A 34 6.06 28.42 -3.45
C LEU A 34 7.55 28.42 -3.80
N HIS A 35 8.42 28.21 -2.80
CA HIS A 35 9.86 28.11 -2.99
C HIS A 35 10.25 26.76 -3.64
N ASP A 36 9.55 25.69 -3.28
CA ASP A 36 9.83 24.34 -3.73
C ASP A 36 9.19 24.00 -5.09
N ILE A 37 8.20 24.77 -5.57
CA ILE A 37 7.58 24.58 -6.90
C ILE A 37 8.60 24.75 -8.02
N ASP A 38 9.46 25.77 -7.95
CA ASP A 38 10.46 26.01 -8.99
C ASP A 38 11.49 24.87 -9.04
N HIS A 39 11.86 24.33 -7.87
CA HIS A 39 12.70 23.14 -7.76
C HIS A 39 11.98 21.88 -8.26
N ALA A 40 10.67 21.78 -8.05
CA ALA A 40 9.83 20.66 -8.46
C ALA A 40 9.59 20.60 -9.97
N LEU A 41 9.58 21.75 -10.63
CA LEU A 41 9.50 21.88 -12.08
C LEU A 41 10.85 21.65 -12.77
N GLY A 42 11.95 21.63 -12.00
CA GLY A 42 13.28 21.32 -12.48
C GLY A 42 13.52 19.83 -12.79
N PRO A 43 14.59 19.49 -13.53
CA PRO A 43 14.83 18.12 -14.02
C PRO A 43 15.38 17.13 -12.97
N THR A 44 15.79 17.55 -11.78
CA THR A 44 16.70 16.74 -10.93
C THR A 44 16.09 16.14 -9.65
N HIS A 45 14.78 16.22 -9.45
CA HIS A 45 14.16 15.89 -8.15
C HIS A 45 13.08 14.80 -8.23
N GLU A 46 13.21 13.86 -9.17
CA GLU A 46 12.24 12.77 -9.32
C GLU A 46 12.70 11.50 -8.60
N VAL A 47 11.79 10.90 -7.83
CA VAL A 47 11.98 9.59 -7.22
C VAL A 47 10.82 8.68 -7.60
N GLU A 48 11.14 7.44 -7.93
CA GLU A 48 10.13 6.43 -8.20
C GLU A 48 9.67 5.77 -6.90
N ARG A 49 8.38 5.46 -6.83
CA ARG A 49 7.77 4.72 -5.73
C ARG A 49 7.10 3.48 -6.29
N LEU A 50 7.42 2.34 -5.67
CA LEU A 50 6.77 1.07 -5.96
C LEU A 50 5.27 1.22 -5.78
N ALA A 51 4.54 0.71 -6.77
CA ALA A 51 3.10 0.56 -6.73
C ALA A 51 2.71 -0.90 -6.97
N LEU A 52 1.47 -1.24 -6.63
CA LEU A 52 0.90 -2.55 -6.85
C LEU A 52 0.02 -2.54 -8.10
N GLN A 53 0.21 -3.55 -8.94
CA GLN A 53 -0.78 -3.97 -9.93
C GLN A 53 -1.63 -5.08 -9.30
N ILE A 54 -2.95 -4.92 -9.40
CA ILE A 54 -3.94 -5.79 -8.78
C ILE A 54 -4.80 -6.38 -9.89
N THR A 55 -4.74 -7.68 -10.12
CA THR A 55 -5.59 -8.37 -11.10
C THR A 55 -6.77 -9.01 -10.39
N MET A 56 -7.97 -8.56 -10.73
CA MET A 56 -9.25 -9.08 -10.24
C MET A 56 -9.63 -10.39 -10.97
N PRO A 57 -10.57 -11.20 -10.44
CA PRO A 57 -10.96 -12.48 -11.06
C PRO A 57 -11.46 -12.38 -12.51
N ASP A 58 -12.05 -11.24 -12.87
CA ASP A 58 -12.56 -10.96 -14.22
C ASP A 58 -11.46 -10.50 -15.19
N GLY A 59 -10.21 -10.43 -14.74
CA GLY A 59 -9.06 -9.94 -15.50
C GLY A 59 -8.88 -8.42 -15.45
N THR A 60 -9.77 -7.70 -14.76
CA THR A 60 -9.62 -6.24 -14.59
C THR A 60 -8.35 -5.94 -13.81
N SER A 61 -7.53 -5.03 -14.34
CA SER A 61 -6.32 -4.55 -13.67
C SER A 61 -6.59 -3.24 -12.94
N GLU A 62 -6.32 -3.25 -11.65
CA GLU A 62 -6.38 -2.11 -10.76
C GLU A 62 -4.99 -1.75 -10.23
N PHE A 63 -4.92 -0.59 -9.58
CA PHE A 63 -3.68 0.01 -9.11
C PHE A 63 -3.78 0.35 -7.62
N ALA A 64 -2.68 0.26 -6.87
CA ALA A 64 -2.56 0.86 -5.54
C ALA A 64 -1.15 1.41 -5.29
N LEU A 65 -1.05 2.58 -4.66
CA LEU A 65 0.25 3.13 -4.26
C LEU A 65 0.66 2.63 -2.87
N ASN A 66 -0.28 2.40 -1.96
CA ASN A 66 0.01 2.00 -0.60
C ASN A 66 -0.33 0.53 -0.36
N GLU A 67 -1.58 0.12 -0.58
CA GLU A 67 -2.01 -1.23 -0.26
C GLU A 67 -3.23 -1.71 -1.05
N VAL A 68 -3.35 -3.02 -1.13
CA VAL A 68 -4.60 -3.74 -1.40
C VAL A 68 -5.00 -4.52 -0.16
N VAL A 69 -6.28 -4.46 0.20
CA VAL A 69 -6.85 -5.10 1.39
C VAL A 69 -7.96 -6.05 0.96
N VAL A 70 -7.93 -7.28 1.44
CA VAL A 70 -9.02 -8.25 1.34
C VAL A 70 -9.66 -8.36 2.71
N GLU A 71 -10.90 -7.89 2.84
CA GLU A 71 -11.61 -7.86 4.13
C GLU A 71 -12.97 -8.56 4.07
N ARG A 72 -13.56 -8.71 5.25
CA ARG A 72 -14.89 -9.30 5.43
C ARG A 72 -15.95 -8.58 4.59
N ALA A 73 -16.78 -9.35 3.88
CA ALA A 73 -17.91 -8.81 3.12
C ALA A 73 -19.13 -8.43 3.98
N ARG A 74 -19.20 -8.92 5.22
CA ARG A 74 -20.31 -8.68 6.16
C ARG A 74 -19.76 -8.36 7.56
N GLN A 75 -20.31 -7.35 8.20
CA GLN A 75 -19.94 -6.98 9.57
C GLN A 75 -20.26 -8.12 10.55
N GLY A 76 -19.42 -8.32 11.56
CA GLY A 76 -19.58 -9.39 12.56
C GLY A 76 -19.04 -10.77 12.14
N HIS A 77 -18.45 -10.89 10.94
CA HIS A 77 -17.80 -12.10 10.48
C HIS A 77 -16.34 -11.85 10.11
N MET A 78 -15.45 -12.80 10.39
CA MET A 78 -14.08 -12.76 9.89
C MET A 78 -14.01 -13.14 8.41
N VAL A 79 -13.02 -12.60 7.71
CA VAL A 79 -12.59 -13.13 6.41
C VAL A 79 -11.68 -14.33 6.65
N ARG A 80 -11.72 -15.29 5.72
CA ARG A 80 -10.76 -16.39 5.66
C ARG A 80 -10.01 -16.29 4.34
N VAL A 81 -8.69 -16.12 4.39
CA VAL A 81 -7.87 -15.83 3.20
C VAL A 81 -6.70 -16.79 3.13
N LYS A 82 -6.60 -17.56 2.05
CA LYS A 82 -5.37 -18.30 1.72
C LYS A 82 -4.42 -17.39 0.97
N SER A 83 -3.16 -17.33 1.38
CA SER A 83 -2.10 -16.62 0.67
C SER A 83 -1.19 -17.59 -0.06
N PHE A 84 -0.83 -17.21 -1.27
CA PHE A 84 0.21 -17.86 -2.06
C PHE A 84 1.23 -16.80 -2.44
N VAL A 85 2.52 -17.16 -2.36
CA VAL A 85 3.60 -16.38 -2.96
C VAL A 85 4.12 -17.19 -4.13
N ASP A 86 3.99 -16.62 -5.33
CA ASP A 86 4.05 -17.37 -6.58
C ASP A 86 3.11 -18.58 -6.55
N ASP A 87 3.67 -19.79 -6.60
CA ASP A 87 2.91 -21.04 -6.60
C ASP A 87 2.86 -21.72 -5.21
N ASP A 88 3.60 -21.20 -4.23
CA ASP A 88 3.69 -21.79 -2.90
C ASP A 88 2.59 -21.27 -1.97
N GLU A 89 1.79 -22.17 -1.40
CA GLU A 89 0.84 -21.82 -0.33
C GLU A 89 1.61 -21.47 0.94
N TYR A 90 1.39 -20.26 1.45
CA TYR A 90 2.06 -19.80 2.68
C TYR A 90 1.18 -20.08 3.88
N LEU A 91 0.05 -19.39 4.00
CA LEU A 91 -0.81 -19.45 5.18
C LEU A 91 -2.28 -19.29 4.82
N THR A 92 -3.14 -19.83 5.67
CA THR A 92 -4.55 -19.45 5.70
C THR A 92 -4.82 -18.58 6.92
N TYR A 93 -5.25 -17.35 6.70
CA TYR A 93 -5.61 -16.40 7.75
C TYR A 93 -7.10 -16.48 8.06
N ALA A 94 -7.45 -16.39 9.34
CA ALA A 94 -8.78 -16.01 9.79
C ALA A 94 -8.62 -14.66 10.52
N ALA A 95 -9.14 -13.59 9.94
CA ALA A 95 -8.79 -12.23 10.37
C ALA A 95 -9.92 -11.24 10.04
N ASP A 96 -9.78 -10.01 10.51
CA ASP A 96 -10.65 -8.91 10.07
C ASP A 96 -10.40 -8.55 8.60
N ALA A 97 -9.11 -8.56 8.21
CA ALA A 97 -8.63 -8.39 6.84
C ALA A 97 -7.23 -8.98 6.66
N VAL A 98 -6.79 -9.12 5.41
CA VAL A 98 -5.40 -9.39 5.02
C VAL A 98 -5.02 -8.40 3.94
N MET A 99 -3.86 -7.76 4.06
CA MET A 99 -3.40 -6.76 3.10
C MET A 99 -2.04 -7.10 2.49
N VAL A 100 -1.82 -6.62 1.27
CA VAL A 100 -0.49 -6.50 0.67
C VAL A 100 -0.17 -5.03 0.54
N SER A 101 0.93 -4.59 1.15
CA SER A 101 1.36 -3.20 1.18
C SER A 101 2.69 -3.01 0.44
N THR A 102 2.84 -1.84 -0.17
CA THR A 102 4.12 -1.33 -0.67
C THR A 102 4.98 -0.82 0.48
N PRO A 103 6.28 -0.57 0.26
CA PRO A 103 7.13 0.11 1.24
C PRO A 103 6.60 1.51 1.61
N THR A 104 5.96 2.19 0.65
CA THR A 104 5.31 3.48 0.86
C THR A 104 4.08 3.36 1.74
N GLY A 105 3.28 2.31 1.56
CA GLY A 105 2.13 1.99 2.40
C GLY A 105 2.51 1.44 3.78
N SER A 106 3.77 1.04 3.99
CA SER A 106 4.24 0.42 5.23
C SER A 106 4.01 1.28 6.47
N THR A 107 3.95 2.60 6.28
CA THR A 107 3.75 3.63 7.30
C THR A 107 2.30 4.12 7.41
N GLY A 108 1.39 3.55 6.61
CA GLY A 108 -0.04 3.83 6.61
C GLY A 108 -0.81 2.75 7.38
N TYR A 109 -1.83 2.16 6.74
CA TYR A 109 -2.66 1.14 7.39
C TYR A 109 -1.85 -0.08 7.84
N ASN A 110 -0.82 -0.45 7.08
CA ASN A 110 0.12 -1.51 7.46
C ASN A 110 0.77 -1.26 8.83
N PHE A 111 1.16 -0.02 9.13
CA PHE A 111 1.74 0.36 10.42
C PHE A 111 0.72 0.17 11.56
N SER A 112 -0.50 0.66 11.38
CA SER A 112 -1.59 0.50 12.36
C SER A 112 -1.96 -0.97 12.58
N ALA A 113 -1.80 -1.83 11.57
CA ALA A 113 -2.02 -3.26 11.66
C ALA A 113 -0.86 -4.03 12.33
N GLY A 114 0.21 -3.34 12.75
CA GLY A 114 1.39 -3.94 13.40
C GLY A 114 2.46 -4.43 12.43
N GLY A 115 2.36 -4.08 11.15
CA GLY A 115 3.38 -4.38 10.15
C GLY A 115 4.64 -3.52 10.29
N PRO A 116 5.76 -3.95 9.69
CA PRO A 116 7.03 -3.25 9.80
C PRO A 116 7.01 -1.94 9.02
N VAL A 117 7.79 -0.96 9.49
CA VAL A 117 8.17 0.21 8.69
C VAL A 117 9.32 -0.19 7.76
N VAL A 118 9.14 0.03 6.46
CA VAL A 118 10.09 -0.36 5.42
C VAL A 118 10.59 0.87 4.68
N ASP A 119 11.88 0.88 4.32
CA ASP A 119 12.42 1.96 3.51
C ASP A 119 11.73 2.00 2.14
N THR A 120 11.24 3.18 1.76
CA THR A 120 10.47 3.37 0.52
C THR A 120 11.23 3.03 -0.78
N ALA A 121 12.55 2.95 -0.73
CA ALA A 121 13.39 2.57 -1.86
C ALA A 121 13.55 1.05 -2.04
N LEU A 122 13.16 0.23 -1.05
CA LEU A 122 13.33 -1.22 -1.13
C LEU A 122 12.29 -1.85 -2.06
N PRO A 123 12.69 -2.72 -3.01
CA PRO A 123 11.77 -3.38 -3.92
C PRO A 123 11.13 -4.62 -3.26
N VAL A 124 10.24 -4.40 -2.30
CA VAL A 124 9.57 -5.47 -1.53
C VAL A 124 8.07 -5.24 -1.42
N MET A 125 7.32 -6.31 -1.18
CA MET A 125 5.91 -6.27 -0.80
C MET A 125 5.73 -6.86 0.60
N ILE A 126 4.74 -6.36 1.33
CA ILE A 126 4.50 -6.71 2.74
C ILE A 126 3.10 -7.32 2.86
N LEU A 127 3.01 -8.62 3.15
CA LEU A 127 1.77 -9.30 3.47
C LEU A 127 1.50 -9.18 4.97
N THR A 128 0.41 -8.52 5.36
CA THR A 128 0.09 -8.25 6.78
C THR A 128 -1.35 -8.65 7.10
N PRO A 129 -1.58 -9.55 8.08
CA PRO A 129 -2.92 -9.80 8.59
C PRO A 129 -3.38 -8.66 9.51
N VAL A 130 -4.67 -8.34 9.49
CA VAL A 130 -5.29 -7.34 10.38
C VAL A 130 -6.13 -8.06 11.42
N ALA A 131 -5.75 -7.92 12.69
CA ALA A 131 -6.40 -8.60 13.82
C ALA A 131 -6.65 -10.11 13.56
N PRO A 132 -5.60 -10.90 13.29
CA PRO A 132 -5.74 -12.33 13.06
C PRO A 132 -6.20 -13.07 14.32
N HIS A 133 -7.03 -14.09 14.12
CA HIS A 133 -7.46 -15.03 15.14
C HIS A 133 -6.79 -16.38 14.91
N PHE A 134 -6.11 -16.90 15.93
CA PHE A 134 -5.49 -18.24 15.95
C PHE A 134 -4.49 -18.54 14.81
N THR A 135 -3.98 -17.51 14.13
CA THR A 135 -2.95 -17.59 13.09
C THR A 135 -1.79 -16.66 13.46
N ILE A 136 -0.66 -16.74 12.76
CA ILE A 136 0.48 -15.86 13.05
C ILE A 136 0.08 -14.39 12.86
N ASP A 137 0.53 -13.54 13.79
CA ASP A 137 0.30 -12.09 13.80
C ASP A 137 1.47 -11.30 13.18
N ARG A 138 2.34 -11.99 12.44
CA ARG A 138 3.53 -11.41 11.83
C ARG A 138 3.31 -11.16 10.35
N SER A 139 3.81 -10.03 9.89
CA SER A 139 3.93 -9.74 8.46
C SER A 139 4.96 -10.64 7.81
N ILE A 140 4.73 -10.93 6.53
CA ILE A 140 5.69 -11.62 5.66
C ILE A 140 6.15 -10.62 4.60
N VAL A 141 7.46 -10.39 4.53
CA VAL A 141 8.07 -9.50 3.54
C VAL A 141 8.68 -10.35 2.43
N VAL A 142 8.33 -10.04 1.19
CA VAL A 142 8.81 -10.75 -0.01
C VAL A 142 9.38 -9.78 -1.03
N GLY A 143 10.19 -10.28 -1.96
CA GLY A 143 10.71 -9.48 -3.08
C GLY A 143 9.58 -8.93 -3.96
N GLY A 144 9.76 -7.72 -4.51
CA GLY A 144 8.79 -7.08 -5.39
C GLY A 144 8.63 -7.78 -6.75
N ASP A 145 9.60 -8.61 -7.13
CA ASP A 145 9.57 -9.48 -8.31
C ASP A 145 8.60 -10.66 -8.16
N ARG A 146 8.17 -10.97 -6.93
CA ARG A 146 7.23 -12.04 -6.61
C ARG A 146 5.80 -11.64 -6.90
N SER A 147 4.92 -12.64 -6.91
CA SER A 147 3.48 -12.43 -6.97
C SER A 147 2.80 -12.93 -5.71
N ILE A 148 1.79 -12.23 -5.23
CA ILE A 148 1.00 -12.62 -4.06
C ILE A 148 -0.44 -12.84 -4.50
N ARG A 149 -0.96 -14.05 -4.35
CA ARG A 149 -2.35 -14.38 -4.62
C ARG A 149 -3.09 -14.56 -3.30
N LEU A 150 -4.19 -13.82 -3.13
CA LEU A 150 -5.07 -13.90 -1.97
C LEU A 150 -6.40 -14.53 -2.41
N VAL A 151 -6.75 -15.67 -1.83
CA VAL A 151 -7.97 -16.44 -2.16
C VAL A 151 -8.97 -16.32 -1.01
N ALA A 152 -10.22 -15.98 -1.32
CA ALA A 152 -11.31 -15.90 -0.35
C ALA A 152 -11.84 -17.30 0.00
N ASP A 153 -11.29 -17.94 1.03
CA ASP A 153 -11.50 -19.36 1.34
C ASP A 153 -12.91 -19.65 1.86
N GLY A 154 -13.77 -20.22 1.00
CA GLY A 154 -15.13 -20.64 1.31
C GLY A 154 -16.14 -19.55 1.66
N LYS A 155 -15.75 -18.26 1.67
CA LYS A 155 -16.63 -17.12 1.99
C LYS A 155 -16.30 -15.90 1.14
N PRO A 156 -17.30 -15.08 0.77
CA PRO A 156 -17.06 -13.87 -0.01
C PRO A 156 -16.29 -12.81 0.79
N ALA A 157 -15.50 -12.02 0.07
CA ALA A 157 -14.69 -10.92 0.59
C ALA A 157 -14.87 -9.65 -0.24
N VAL A 158 -14.44 -8.51 0.30
CA VAL A 158 -14.37 -7.23 -0.41
C VAL A 158 -12.90 -6.89 -0.61
N VAL A 159 -12.58 -6.35 -1.80
CA VAL A 159 -11.23 -5.90 -2.14
C VAL A 159 -11.20 -4.38 -2.18
N LEU A 160 -10.25 -3.80 -1.45
CA LEU A 160 -10.01 -2.37 -1.42
C LEU A 160 -8.59 -2.08 -1.91
N ALA A 161 -8.43 -0.97 -2.63
CA ALA A 161 -7.13 -0.44 -3.03
C ALA A 161 -7.02 1.00 -2.53
N ASP A 162 -5.97 1.31 -1.76
CA ASP A 162 -5.79 2.60 -1.08
C ASP A 162 -7.06 3.11 -0.36
N GLY A 163 -7.76 2.21 0.33
CA GLY A 163 -9.01 2.50 1.05
C GLY A 163 -10.27 2.68 0.18
N GLN A 164 -10.20 2.46 -1.13
CA GLN A 164 -11.38 2.48 -2.01
C GLN A 164 -11.79 1.07 -2.40
N VAL A 165 -13.08 0.73 -2.29
CA VAL A 165 -13.61 -0.55 -2.78
C VAL A 165 -13.44 -0.63 -4.30
N ILE A 166 -12.71 -1.64 -4.76
CA ILE A 166 -12.48 -1.91 -6.19
C ILE A 166 -13.23 -3.14 -6.68
N GLY A 167 -13.73 -3.98 -5.78
CA GLY A 167 -14.54 -5.14 -6.17
C GLY A 167 -14.84 -6.08 -5.02
N ARG A 168 -15.35 -7.26 -5.40
CA ARG A 168 -15.74 -8.33 -4.49
C ARG A 168 -15.16 -9.64 -4.99
N LEU A 169 -14.86 -10.54 -4.06
CA LEU A 169 -14.53 -11.92 -4.34
C LEU A 169 -15.70 -12.77 -3.86
N ASP A 170 -16.21 -13.64 -4.72
CA ASP A 170 -17.03 -14.77 -4.28
C ASP A 170 -16.14 -15.82 -3.60
N ALA A 171 -16.77 -16.84 -3.01
CA ALA A 171 -16.04 -17.94 -2.40
C ALA A 171 -15.08 -18.58 -3.42
N ASP A 172 -13.85 -18.82 -2.98
CA ASP A 172 -12.74 -19.43 -3.69
C ASP A 172 -12.21 -18.65 -4.90
N GLN A 173 -12.73 -17.44 -5.13
CA GLN A 173 -12.12 -16.47 -6.03
C GLN A 173 -10.90 -15.81 -5.40
N TRP A 174 -10.08 -15.20 -6.25
CA TRP A 174 -8.79 -14.67 -5.84
C TRP A 174 -8.47 -13.32 -6.47
N VAL A 175 -7.61 -12.58 -5.80
CA VAL A 175 -6.95 -11.40 -6.34
C VAL A 175 -5.44 -11.67 -6.41
N LEU A 176 -4.80 -11.21 -7.49
CA LEU A 176 -3.36 -11.36 -7.69
C LEU A 176 -2.69 -10.00 -7.63
N VAL A 177 -1.64 -9.92 -6.84
CA VAL A 177 -0.93 -8.70 -6.53
C VAL A 177 0.50 -8.86 -6.99
N ARG A 178 0.98 -7.91 -7.78
CA ARG A 178 2.36 -7.82 -8.24
C ARG A 178 2.86 -6.40 -8.09
N GLN A 179 4.17 -6.23 -8.10
CA GLN A 179 4.73 -4.91 -8.39
C GLN A 179 4.24 -4.43 -9.76
N SER A 180 3.76 -3.19 -9.82
CA SER A 180 3.38 -2.52 -11.06
C SER A 180 4.63 -2.29 -11.93
N PRO A 181 4.56 -2.55 -13.25
CA PRO A 181 5.63 -2.17 -14.17
C PRO A 181 5.80 -0.65 -14.26
N ASP A 182 4.74 0.10 -13.96
CA ASP A 182 4.72 1.55 -13.93
C ASP A 182 4.78 2.04 -12.48
N PRO A 183 5.92 2.59 -12.02
CA PRO A 183 6.02 3.18 -10.69
C PRO A 183 5.31 4.55 -10.63
N VAL A 184 5.07 5.05 -9.42
CA VAL A 184 4.63 6.43 -9.24
C VAL A 184 5.84 7.34 -9.21
N ARG A 185 5.87 8.29 -10.14
CA ARG A 185 6.86 9.37 -10.18
C ARG A 185 6.49 10.44 -9.17
N VAL A 186 7.35 10.63 -8.18
CA VAL A 186 7.16 11.61 -7.13
C VAL A 186 8.25 12.67 -7.22
N VAL A 187 7.87 13.92 -7.05
CA VAL A 187 8.83 15.02 -6.89
C VAL A 187 9.29 15.10 -5.44
N ALA A 188 10.57 14.88 -5.19
CA ALA A 188 11.22 14.98 -3.89
C ALA A 188 11.96 16.31 -3.77
N THR A 189 11.40 17.26 -3.02
CA THR A 189 12.03 18.57 -2.82
C THR A 189 13.10 18.54 -1.71
N ARG A 190 13.19 17.44 -0.95
CA ARG A 190 14.17 17.17 0.12
C ARG A 190 14.52 15.68 0.19
N SER A 191 15.64 15.33 0.84
CA SER A 191 15.97 13.92 1.12
C SER A 191 14.84 13.26 1.93
N PHE A 192 14.38 12.11 1.44
CA PHE A 192 13.33 11.33 2.09
C PHE A 192 13.97 10.31 3.03
N GLU A 193 14.20 10.70 4.28
CA GLU A 193 14.70 9.79 5.31
C GLU A 193 13.56 9.28 6.19
N VAL A 194 13.20 8.00 6.03
CA VAL A 194 12.13 7.34 6.77
C VAL A 194 12.31 7.48 8.28
N GLY A 195 13.54 7.33 8.78
CA GLY A 195 13.85 7.46 10.21
C GLY A 195 13.66 8.88 10.76
N PHE A 196 13.85 9.93 9.95
CA PHE A 196 13.52 11.29 10.37
C PHE A 196 12.00 11.47 10.50
N ARG A 197 11.25 11.01 9.48
CA ARG A 197 9.78 11.14 9.44
C ARG A 197 9.07 10.34 10.52
N LEU A 198 9.54 9.12 10.79
CA LEU A 198 8.99 8.31 11.88
C LEU A 198 9.15 9.01 13.24
N ARG A 199 10.32 9.61 13.49
CA ARG A 199 10.56 10.38 14.73
C ARG A 199 9.68 11.62 14.83
N GLU A 200 9.49 12.34 13.74
CA GLU A 200 8.63 13.53 13.66
C GLU A 200 7.16 13.15 13.96
N SER A 201 6.63 12.13 13.27
CA SER A 201 5.25 11.65 13.43
C SER A 201 4.96 11.15 14.85
N LEU A 202 5.90 10.40 15.46
CA LEU A 202 5.73 9.88 16.83
C LEU A 202 5.81 10.98 17.90
N ARG A 203 6.63 12.02 17.69
CA ARG A 203 6.73 13.16 18.61
C ARG A 203 5.46 14.00 18.66
N GLU A 204 4.75 14.08 17.54
CA GLU A 204 3.49 14.83 17.43
C GLU A 204 2.26 14.03 17.93
N GLY A 205 2.44 12.78 18.38
CA GLY A 205 1.35 11.95 18.90
C GLY A 205 0.38 11.45 17.83
N HIS A 206 0.83 11.31 16.59
CA HIS A 206 0.01 10.90 15.44
C HIS A 206 0.00 9.38 15.17
N ALA A 207 0.23 8.53 16.19
CA ALA A 207 0.16 7.08 16.07
C ALA A 207 -1.20 6.53 16.51
#